data_AF-A0A3M1IXF2-F1
#
_entry.id   AF-A0A3M1IXF2-F1
#
_cell.length_a   1.000
_cell.length_b   1.000
_cell.length_c   1.000
_cell.angle_alpha   90.00
_cell.angle_beta   90.00
_cell.angle_gamma   90.00
#
_symmetry.space_group_name_H-M   'P 1'
#
loop_
_entity.id
_entity.type
_entity.pdbx_description
1 polymer ?
#
loop_
_entity_poly.entity_id
_entity_poly.type
_entity_poly.pdbx_seq_one_letter_code
_entity_poly.pdbx_strand_id
1 'polypeptide(L)'
;EAIREEERGAQLFDMGLDQPQLRFCVRTADPALISLLRSQCGRPLWADGNPAMPAILAAHPHRVVLSKLGRIEVYQKIGGPDTGGVSPEGPHTHLLPKLLRTGRTHSANTPIPEGLLPCACLHPENPVVDPLGRDRAFNTQSFERFQAILRAWGPADYVAIKDAVWKALDAGAPPESFRPPNTRLGRAALRNALRQSARIARHEDCRQGLKAIERWRERFDRQAGAASAGPDSAGD
;
A
#
# COMPACT_ATOMS: atom_id res chain seq x y z
N GLU A 1 -3.33 -22.89 -16.11
CA GLU A 1 -2.31 -22.48 -17.09
C GLU A 1 -2.03 -20.98 -17.02
N ALA A 2 -1.00 -20.50 -17.73
CA ALA A 2 -0.63 -19.08 -17.84
C ALA A 2 -1.75 -18.21 -18.43
N ILE A 3 -1.78 -16.92 -18.07
CA ILE A 3 -2.73 -15.96 -18.65
C ILE A 3 -2.39 -15.68 -20.12
N ARG A 4 -1.11 -15.40 -20.39
CA ARG A 4 -0.57 -15.26 -21.75
C ARG A 4 -0.42 -16.63 -22.40
N GLU A 5 -0.83 -16.75 -23.65
CA GLU A 5 -0.86 -18.05 -24.35
C GLU A 5 0.55 -18.57 -24.61
N GLU A 6 1.45 -17.68 -24.99
CA GLU A 6 2.87 -17.93 -25.23
C GLU A 6 3.61 -18.46 -24.00
N GLU A 7 3.08 -18.22 -22.79
CA GLU A 7 3.67 -18.64 -21.52
C GLU A 7 3.14 -19.99 -21.01
N ARG A 8 2.16 -20.61 -21.68
CA ARG A 8 1.50 -21.83 -21.16
C ARG A 8 2.45 -23.05 -21.09
N GLY A 9 3.49 -23.07 -21.92
CA GLY A 9 4.52 -24.12 -21.92
C GLY A 9 5.66 -23.90 -20.90
N ALA A 10 5.74 -22.73 -20.26
CA ALA A 10 6.79 -22.41 -19.31
C ALA A 10 6.54 -23.05 -17.93
N GLN A 11 7.61 -23.46 -17.26
CA GLN A 11 7.53 -24.16 -15.97
C GLN A 11 7.35 -23.18 -14.82
N LEU A 12 6.54 -23.58 -13.83
CA LEU A 12 6.25 -22.79 -12.65
C LEU A 12 6.93 -23.40 -11.41
N PHE A 13 7.69 -22.59 -10.69
CA PHE A 13 8.38 -22.97 -9.45
C PHE A 13 7.88 -22.13 -8.28
N ASP A 14 7.46 -22.78 -7.20
CA ASP A 14 7.20 -22.12 -5.92
C ASP A 14 8.52 -21.74 -5.23
N MET A 15 8.61 -20.49 -4.78
CA MET A 15 9.80 -19.98 -4.09
C MET A 15 9.89 -20.46 -2.63
N GLY A 16 8.87 -21.14 -2.10
CA GLY A 16 8.93 -21.78 -0.79
C GLY A 16 9.04 -20.77 0.36
N LEU A 17 8.32 -19.64 0.26
CA LEU A 17 8.40 -18.53 1.22
C LEU A 17 7.59 -18.76 2.51
N ASP A 18 6.94 -19.91 2.63
CA ASP A 18 6.10 -20.29 3.78
C ASP A 18 5.09 -19.20 4.18
N GLN A 19 4.33 -18.71 3.20
CA GLN A 19 3.31 -17.68 3.40
C GLN A 19 1.91 -18.30 3.33
N PRO A 20 1.07 -18.21 4.38
CA PRO A 20 -0.25 -18.83 4.37
C PRO A 20 -1.23 -18.16 3.41
N GLN A 21 -1.06 -16.86 3.12
CA GLN A 21 -1.97 -16.09 2.28
C GLN A 21 -1.77 -16.31 0.77
N LEU A 22 -0.57 -16.73 0.34
CA LEU A 22 -0.24 -16.88 -1.08
C LEU A 22 0.97 -17.78 -1.31
N ARG A 23 1.07 -18.33 -2.52
CA ARG A 23 2.32 -18.87 -3.06
C ARG A 23 2.93 -17.85 -4.00
N PHE A 24 4.20 -17.55 -3.79
CA PHE A 24 4.96 -16.69 -4.68
C PHE A 24 5.82 -17.57 -5.57
N CYS A 25 5.55 -17.55 -6.87
CA CYS A 25 6.18 -18.41 -7.85
C CYS A 25 6.96 -17.61 -8.89
N VAL A 26 7.90 -18.28 -9.55
CA VAL A 26 8.54 -17.80 -10.79
C VAL A 26 8.19 -18.74 -11.94
N ARG A 27 7.95 -18.15 -13.12
CA ARG A 27 7.71 -18.89 -14.36
C ARG A 27 8.85 -18.64 -15.34
N THR A 28 9.39 -19.71 -15.90
CA THR A 28 10.46 -19.63 -16.90
C THR A 28 10.43 -20.78 -17.90
N ALA A 29 10.82 -20.48 -19.14
CA ALA A 29 11.12 -21.47 -20.18
C ALA A 29 12.64 -21.65 -20.37
N ASP A 30 13.48 -20.91 -19.64
CA ASP A 30 14.94 -21.02 -19.72
C ASP A 30 15.41 -22.38 -19.17
N PRO A 31 15.99 -23.26 -20.01
CA PRO A 31 16.45 -24.58 -19.58
C PRO A 31 17.52 -24.54 -18.48
N ALA A 32 18.40 -23.52 -18.50
CA ALA A 32 19.46 -23.39 -17.51
C ALA A 32 18.89 -23.06 -16.14
N LEU A 33 17.99 -22.06 -16.07
CA LEU A 33 17.30 -21.72 -14.84
C LEU A 33 16.42 -22.88 -14.35
N ILE A 34 15.68 -23.56 -15.23
CA ILE A 34 14.88 -24.75 -14.89
C ILE A 34 15.74 -25.82 -14.23
N SER A 35 16.89 -26.16 -14.82
CA SER A 35 17.80 -27.17 -14.29
C SER A 35 18.30 -26.79 -12.90
N LEU A 36 18.72 -25.53 -12.73
CA LEU A 36 19.17 -25.00 -11.46
C LEU A 36 18.06 -25.06 -10.40
N LEU A 37 16.88 -24.53 -10.69
CA LEU A 37 15.78 -24.51 -9.72
C LEU A 37 15.36 -25.92 -9.29
N ARG A 38 15.32 -26.88 -10.23
CA ARG A 38 15.07 -28.30 -9.93
C ARG A 38 16.13 -28.88 -8.99
N SER A 39 17.40 -28.57 -9.22
CA SER A 39 18.50 -29.03 -8.35
C SER A 39 18.43 -28.47 -6.92
N GLN A 40 17.71 -27.36 -6.72
CA GLN A 40 17.53 -26.71 -5.41
C GLN A 40 16.15 -27.00 -4.78
N CYS A 41 15.27 -27.77 -5.42
CA CYS A 41 13.96 -28.11 -4.86
C CYS A 41 14.09 -28.81 -3.50
N GLY A 42 13.24 -28.42 -2.55
CA GLY A 42 13.26 -28.93 -1.17
C GLY A 42 14.27 -28.24 -0.24
N ARG A 43 15.16 -27.39 -0.77
CA ARG A 43 16.07 -26.57 0.06
C ARG A 43 15.44 -25.20 0.35
N PRO A 44 15.61 -24.64 1.56
CA PRO A 44 15.18 -23.28 1.83
C PRO A 44 15.84 -22.29 0.87
N LEU A 45 15.05 -21.36 0.33
CA LEU A 45 15.52 -20.37 -0.64
C LEU A 45 16.69 -19.51 -0.11
N TRP A 46 16.68 -19.25 1.20
CA TRP A 46 17.66 -18.43 1.90
C TRP A 46 18.74 -19.25 2.61
N ALA A 47 18.84 -20.55 2.35
CA ALA A 47 19.91 -21.38 2.90
C ALA A 47 21.27 -20.92 2.34
N ASP A 48 22.30 -20.93 3.17
CA ASP A 48 23.66 -20.59 2.76
C ASP A 48 24.09 -21.43 1.55
N GLY A 49 24.68 -20.75 0.56
CA GLY A 49 25.12 -21.38 -0.69
C GLY A 49 24.00 -21.83 -1.62
N ASN A 50 22.74 -21.46 -1.41
CA ASN A 50 21.67 -21.68 -2.39
C ASN A 50 21.78 -20.66 -3.54
N PRO A 51 22.07 -21.08 -4.80
CA PRO A 51 22.27 -20.17 -5.92
C PRO A 51 20.97 -19.67 -6.56
N ALA A 52 19.80 -20.12 -6.09
CA ALA A 52 18.52 -19.85 -6.74
C ALA A 52 18.18 -18.36 -6.83
N MET A 53 18.36 -17.58 -5.76
CA MET A 53 18.02 -16.15 -5.77
C MET A 53 18.87 -15.33 -6.76
N PRO A 54 20.21 -15.43 -6.75
CA PRO A 54 21.03 -14.79 -7.78
C PRO A 54 20.64 -15.17 -9.21
N ALA A 55 20.36 -16.47 -9.46
CA ALA A 55 19.95 -16.95 -10.78
C ALA A 55 18.58 -16.37 -11.21
N ILE A 56 17.61 -16.29 -10.29
CA ILE A 56 16.31 -15.66 -10.54
C ILE A 56 16.50 -14.17 -10.88
N LEU A 57 17.33 -13.44 -10.13
CA LEU A 57 17.56 -12.02 -10.38
C LEU A 57 18.17 -11.79 -11.77
N ALA A 58 19.17 -12.58 -12.16
CA ALA A 58 19.84 -12.46 -13.45
C ALA A 58 18.93 -12.83 -14.64
N ALA A 59 18.08 -13.84 -14.49
CA ALA A 59 17.22 -14.32 -15.57
C ALA A 59 15.90 -13.53 -15.71
N HIS A 60 15.55 -12.71 -14.70
CA HIS A 60 14.28 -11.96 -14.64
C HIS A 60 13.03 -12.77 -15.04
N PRO A 61 12.79 -13.98 -14.48
CA PRO A 61 11.61 -14.75 -14.82
C PRO A 61 10.33 -13.99 -14.46
N HIS A 62 9.23 -14.34 -15.12
CA HIS A 62 7.93 -13.79 -14.79
C HIS A 62 7.54 -14.23 -13.37
N ARG A 63 6.99 -13.30 -12.56
CA ARG A 63 6.51 -13.64 -11.20
C ARG A 63 5.04 -13.98 -11.27
N VAL A 64 4.65 -15.03 -10.57
CA VAL A 64 3.26 -15.48 -10.50
C VAL A 64 2.87 -15.61 -9.04
N VAL A 65 1.93 -14.81 -8.58
CA VAL A 65 1.37 -14.91 -7.23
C VAL A 65 0.06 -15.67 -7.32
N LEU A 66 -0.07 -16.73 -6.52
CA LEU A 66 -1.26 -17.56 -6.46
C LEU A 66 -1.87 -17.48 -5.06
N SER A 67 -3.13 -17.09 -4.96
CA SER A 67 -3.89 -17.10 -3.71
C SER A 67 -5.26 -17.76 -3.90
N LYS A 68 -6.02 -17.90 -2.82
CA LYS A 68 -7.42 -18.37 -2.90
C LYS A 68 -8.34 -17.38 -3.62
N LEU A 69 -7.96 -16.11 -3.71
CA LEU A 69 -8.74 -15.07 -4.38
C LEU A 69 -8.47 -15.00 -5.89
N GLY A 70 -7.33 -15.50 -6.34
CA GLY A 70 -6.99 -15.48 -7.75
C GLY A 70 -5.49 -15.56 -8.03
N ARG A 71 -5.10 -15.03 -9.17
CA ARG A 71 -3.73 -15.05 -9.69
C ARG A 71 -3.32 -13.68 -10.17
N ILE A 72 -2.06 -13.33 -9.91
CA ILE A 72 -1.39 -12.17 -10.51
C ILE A 72 -0.16 -12.68 -11.26
N GLU A 73 0.05 -12.20 -12.48
CA GLU A 73 1.24 -12.49 -13.28
C GLU A 73 1.94 -11.16 -13.62
N VAL A 74 3.22 -11.07 -13.31
CA VAL A 74 4.02 -9.86 -13.46
C VAL A 74 5.17 -10.14 -14.42
N TYR A 75 5.18 -9.40 -15.53
CA TYR A 75 6.05 -9.66 -16.68
C TYR A 75 7.23 -8.70 -16.79
N GLN A 76 7.25 -7.62 -16.01
CA GLN A 76 8.35 -6.65 -16.04
C GLN A 76 9.64 -7.25 -15.49
N LYS A 77 10.81 -6.66 -15.74
CA LYS A 77 12.05 -7.10 -15.09
C LYS A 77 11.97 -6.96 -13.57
N ILE A 78 12.80 -7.74 -12.87
CA ILE A 78 12.98 -7.60 -11.42
C ILE A 78 13.93 -6.42 -11.19
N GLY A 79 13.61 -5.54 -10.24
CA GLY A 79 14.51 -4.44 -9.86
C GLY A 79 15.87 -4.96 -9.41
N GLY A 80 16.96 -4.35 -9.89
CA GLY A 80 18.33 -4.76 -9.61
C GLY A 80 19.35 -3.97 -10.42
N PRO A 81 20.64 -4.38 -10.41
CA PRO A 81 21.69 -3.68 -11.14
C PRO A 81 21.36 -3.43 -12.62
N ASP A 82 20.74 -4.41 -13.29
CA ASP A 82 20.36 -4.34 -14.71
C ASP A 82 19.21 -3.37 -15.02
N THR A 83 18.55 -2.86 -13.98
CA THR A 83 17.49 -1.86 -14.08
C THR A 83 17.88 -0.52 -13.44
N GLY A 84 19.18 -0.31 -13.19
CA GLY A 84 19.67 0.90 -12.51
C GLY A 84 19.37 0.92 -11.00
N GLY A 85 19.16 -0.24 -10.39
CA GLY A 85 18.88 -0.39 -8.97
C GLY A 85 17.41 -0.13 -8.57
N VAL A 86 16.55 0.22 -9.53
CA VAL A 86 15.13 0.55 -9.26
C VAL A 86 14.19 -0.43 -9.97
N SER A 87 13.01 -0.64 -9.40
CA SER A 87 11.96 -1.40 -10.09
C SER A 87 11.43 -0.59 -11.29
N PRO A 88 11.15 -1.23 -12.45
CA PRO A 88 10.57 -0.52 -13.57
C PRO A 88 9.18 0.05 -13.24
N GLU A 89 8.77 1.08 -13.98
CA GLU A 89 7.44 1.67 -13.87
C GLU A 89 6.35 0.66 -14.24
N GLY A 90 5.32 0.56 -13.39
CA GLY A 90 4.16 -0.33 -13.57
C GLY A 90 4.18 -1.53 -12.63
N PRO A 91 3.43 -2.61 -12.92
CA PRO A 91 3.31 -3.76 -12.03
C PRO A 91 4.68 -4.40 -11.74
N HIS A 92 5.06 -4.40 -10.47
CA HIS A 92 6.27 -5.04 -9.97
C HIS A 92 6.02 -5.69 -8.61
N THR A 93 6.96 -6.52 -8.17
CA THR A 93 6.87 -7.30 -6.93
C THR A 93 8.09 -7.02 -6.07
N HIS A 94 7.90 -6.89 -4.76
CA HIS A 94 8.99 -6.77 -3.79
C HIS A 94 9.09 -8.04 -2.96
N LEU A 95 10.30 -8.58 -2.85
CA LEU A 95 10.62 -9.68 -1.96
C LEU A 95 11.67 -9.18 -0.98
N LEU A 96 11.27 -8.99 0.29
CA LEU A 96 12.11 -8.35 1.31
C LEU A 96 12.51 -9.39 2.38
N PRO A 97 13.72 -10.00 2.32
CA PRO A 97 14.13 -11.06 3.24
C PRO A 97 14.11 -10.65 4.71
N LYS A 98 14.39 -9.37 5.01
CA LYS A 98 14.29 -8.82 6.37
C LYS A 98 12.88 -8.95 6.93
N LEU A 99 11.85 -8.70 6.12
CA LEU A 99 10.45 -8.80 6.55
C LEU A 99 10.01 -10.27 6.67
N LEU A 100 10.39 -11.11 5.70
CA LEU A 100 10.05 -12.55 5.74
C LEU A 100 10.60 -13.25 6.98
N ARG A 101 11.83 -12.91 7.39
CA ARG A 101 12.45 -13.45 8.62
C ARG A 101 11.68 -13.13 9.90
N THR A 102 10.83 -12.11 9.90
CA THR A 102 9.99 -11.81 11.07
C THR A 102 8.88 -12.83 11.29
N GLY A 103 8.58 -13.67 10.29
CA GLY A 103 7.47 -14.64 10.34
C GLY A 103 6.08 -14.00 10.35
N ARG A 104 5.98 -12.67 10.27
CA ARG A 104 4.70 -11.97 10.23
C ARG A 104 4.09 -12.06 8.83
N THR A 105 2.79 -12.29 8.77
CA THR A 105 2.02 -12.30 7.52
C THR A 105 1.66 -10.90 7.04
N HIS A 106 1.69 -9.91 7.94
CA HIS A 106 1.41 -8.50 7.67
C HIS A 106 2.05 -7.59 8.71
N SER A 107 2.05 -6.28 8.45
CA SER A 107 2.53 -5.29 9.41
C SER A 107 1.71 -5.33 10.69
N ALA A 108 2.38 -5.24 11.85
CA ALA A 108 1.73 -5.16 13.16
C ALA A 108 0.82 -3.93 13.31
N ASN A 109 0.98 -2.94 12.44
CA ASN A 109 0.15 -1.72 12.42
C ASN A 109 -1.08 -1.84 11.49
N THR A 110 -1.18 -2.91 10.70
CA THR A 110 -2.37 -3.15 9.89
C THR A 110 -3.47 -3.73 10.80
N PRO A 111 -4.67 -3.11 10.85
CA PRO A 111 -5.72 -3.51 11.78
C PRO A 111 -6.48 -4.76 11.27
N ILE A 112 -5.78 -5.88 11.12
CA ILE A 112 -6.38 -7.17 10.78
C ILE A 112 -6.82 -7.86 12.08
N PRO A 113 -8.09 -8.26 12.22
CA PRO A 113 -8.55 -9.00 13.39
C PRO A 113 -7.80 -10.32 13.60
N GLU A 114 -7.72 -10.77 14.85
CA GLU A 114 -7.16 -12.08 15.18
C GLU A 114 -7.88 -13.22 14.43
N GLY A 115 -7.12 -14.21 13.98
CA GLY A 115 -7.63 -15.33 13.18
C GLY A 115 -7.87 -15.00 11.70
N LEU A 116 -7.71 -13.74 11.28
CA LEU A 116 -7.82 -13.33 9.88
C LEU A 116 -6.45 -13.01 9.26
N LEU A 117 -6.37 -13.18 7.94
CA LEU A 117 -5.17 -12.91 7.14
C LEU A 117 -5.52 -11.97 5.99
N PRO A 118 -4.68 -10.97 5.69
CA PRO A 118 -4.87 -10.15 4.51
C PRO A 118 -4.50 -10.96 3.26
N CYS A 119 -5.47 -11.11 2.35
CA CYS A 119 -5.28 -11.87 1.11
C CYS A 119 -5.03 -10.97 -0.12
N ALA A 120 -5.47 -9.71 -0.06
CA ALA A 120 -5.25 -8.69 -1.08
C ALA A 120 -5.37 -7.30 -0.48
N CYS A 121 -4.56 -6.36 -0.96
CA CYS A 121 -4.65 -4.94 -0.64
C CYS A 121 -4.93 -4.17 -1.91
N LEU A 122 -6.00 -3.37 -1.91
CA LEU A 122 -6.37 -2.50 -3.02
C LEU A 122 -6.17 -1.05 -2.57
N HIS A 123 -5.50 -0.28 -3.42
CA HIS A 123 -5.26 1.14 -3.18
C HIS A 123 -6.12 1.93 -4.18
N PRO A 124 -7.19 2.61 -3.73
CA PRO A 124 -7.97 3.49 -4.58
C PRO A 124 -7.10 4.61 -5.16
N GLU A 125 -7.50 5.14 -6.31
CA GLU A 125 -6.80 6.25 -6.96
C GLU A 125 -6.68 7.44 -6.01
N ASN A 126 -5.46 7.98 -5.88
CA ASN A 126 -5.22 9.17 -5.08
C ASN A 126 -5.69 10.42 -5.83
N PRO A 127 -6.52 11.28 -5.21
CA PRO A 127 -7.06 12.46 -5.90
C PRO A 127 -6.01 13.56 -6.16
N VAL A 128 -4.83 13.51 -5.54
CA VAL A 128 -3.81 14.59 -5.64
C VAL A 128 -2.42 14.10 -6.02
N VAL A 129 -2.21 12.79 -6.08
CA VAL A 129 -0.93 12.18 -6.48
C VAL A 129 -1.18 11.20 -7.62
N ASP A 130 -0.37 11.27 -8.67
CA ASP A 130 -0.42 10.32 -9.78
C ASP A 130 0.23 8.96 -9.40
N PRO A 131 0.12 7.92 -10.25
CA PRO A 131 0.73 6.63 -9.97
C PRO A 131 2.26 6.64 -9.80
N LEU A 132 2.95 7.70 -10.26
CA LEU A 132 4.40 7.88 -10.11
C LEU A 132 4.78 8.75 -8.92
N GLY A 133 3.83 9.08 -8.05
CA GLY A 133 4.11 9.89 -6.86
C GLY A 133 4.18 11.39 -7.13
N ARG A 134 3.86 11.86 -8.34
CA ARG A 134 3.88 13.28 -8.70
C ARG A 134 2.58 13.96 -8.30
N ASP A 135 2.68 15.20 -7.85
CA ASP A 135 1.48 16.01 -7.62
C ASP A 135 0.69 16.16 -8.92
N ARG A 136 -0.64 16.08 -8.81
CA ARG A 136 -1.58 16.34 -9.90
C ARG A 136 -2.68 17.30 -9.45
N ALA A 137 -3.37 17.88 -10.43
CA ALA A 137 -4.62 18.61 -10.17
C ALA A 137 -5.60 17.72 -9.40
N PHE A 138 -6.32 18.31 -8.44
CA PHE A 138 -7.27 17.59 -7.61
C PHE A 138 -8.33 16.92 -8.47
N ASN A 139 -8.45 15.59 -8.37
CA ASN A 139 -9.46 14.81 -9.07
C ASN A 139 -10.67 14.58 -8.16
N THR A 140 -11.72 15.38 -8.36
CA THR A 140 -12.97 15.29 -7.60
C THR A 140 -13.62 13.91 -7.72
N GLN A 141 -13.61 13.30 -8.91
CA GLN A 141 -14.23 11.99 -9.11
C GLN A 141 -13.52 10.88 -8.31
N SER A 142 -12.18 10.86 -8.29
CA SER A 142 -11.41 9.90 -7.49
C SER A 142 -11.65 10.10 -6.00
N PHE A 143 -11.74 11.37 -5.55
CA PHE A 143 -12.06 11.71 -4.18
C PHE A 143 -13.44 11.18 -3.75
N GLU A 144 -14.48 11.42 -4.57
CA GLU A 144 -15.85 10.97 -4.31
C GLU A 144 -15.98 9.44 -4.30
N ARG A 145 -15.36 8.76 -5.27
CA ARG A 145 -15.30 7.29 -5.31
C ARG A 145 -14.65 6.72 -4.05
N PHE A 146 -13.56 7.32 -3.59
CA PHE A 146 -12.93 6.91 -2.34
C PHE A 146 -13.84 7.16 -1.13
N GLN A 147 -14.58 8.28 -1.07
CA GLN A 147 -15.55 8.51 0.00
C GLN A 147 -16.66 7.45 0.02
N ALA A 148 -17.15 7.02 -1.13
CA ALA A 148 -18.16 5.96 -1.22
C ALA A 148 -17.64 4.62 -0.66
N ILE A 149 -16.42 4.22 -1.06
CA ILE A 149 -15.78 3.00 -0.53
C ILE A 149 -15.57 3.12 0.99
N LEU A 150 -15.06 4.27 1.46
CA LEU A 150 -14.80 4.50 2.87
C LEU A 150 -16.08 4.48 3.71
N ARG A 151 -17.20 5.00 3.21
CA ARG A 151 -18.50 4.93 3.92
C ARG A 151 -19.06 3.52 3.97
N ALA A 152 -18.84 2.73 2.93
CA ALA A 152 -19.34 1.35 2.86
C ALA A 152 -18.53 0.36 3.72
N TRP A 153 -17.20 0.55 3.80
CA TRP A 153 -16.29 -0.46 4.35
C TRP A 153 -15.32 0.07 5.41
N GLY A 154 -15.27 1.38 5.63
CA GLY A 154 -14.40 1.99 6.62
C GLY A 154 -14.90 1.81 8.05
N PRO A 155 -14.03 2.01 9.06
CA PRO A 155 -14.47 2.03 10.45
C PRO A 155 -15.52 3.11 10.69
N ALA A 156 -16.66 2.75 11.30
CA ALA A 156 -17.79 3.66 11.50
C ALA A 156 -17.41 4.96 12.23
N ASP A 157 -16.63 4.85 13.31
CA ASP A 157 -16.14 6.01 14.06
C ASP A 157 -15.28 6.95 13.21
N TYR A 158 -14.46 6.39 12.31
CA TYR A 158 -13.61 7.18 11.41
C TYR A 158 -14.48 7.98 10.43
N VAL A 159 -15.50 7.35 9.85
CA VAL A 159 -16.45 8.00 8.94
C VAL A 159 -17.25 9.08 9.67
N ALA A 160 -17.82 8.77 10.83
CA ALA A 160 -18.64 9.69 11.62
C ALA A 160 -17.88 10.96 12.00
N ILE A 161 -16.60 10.84 12.40
CA ILE A 161 -15.77 11.99 12.74
C ILE A 161 -15.48 12.85 11.50
N LYS A 162 -15.22 12.24 10.33
CA LYS A 162 -15.02 13.02 9.10
C LYS A 162 -16.27 13.81 8.72
N ASP A 163 -17.44 13.16 8.72
CA ASP A 163 -18.69 13.81 8.38
C ASP A 163 -19.04 14.93 9.39
N ALA A 164 -18.74 14.73 10.68
CA ALA A 164 -18.91 15.77 11.70
C ALA A 164 -18.00 16.99 11.48
N VAL A 165 -16.74 16.78 11.10
CA VAL A 165 -15.81 17.87 10.78
C VAL A 165 -16.30 18.64 9.55
N TRP A 166 -16.68 17.95 8.48
CA TRP A 166 -17.19 18.60 7.27
C TRP A 166 -18.47 19.40 7.54
N LYS A 167 -19.43 18.81 8.25
CA LYS A 167 -20.65 19.52 8.67
C LYS A 167 -20.35 20.78 9.48
N ALA A 168 -19.35 20.72 10.38
CA ALA A 168 -18.96 21.88 11.18
C ALA A 168 -18.31 22.97 10.33
N LEU A 169 -17.47 22.60 9.35
CA LEU A 169 -16.89 23.55 8.40
C LEU A 169 -17.97 24.20 7.51
N ASP A 170 -18.91 23.42 7.00
CA ASP A 170 -20.02 23.91 6.16
C ASP A 170 -20.92 24.87 6.94
N ALA A 171 -21.12 24.62 8.24
CA ALA A 171 -21.85 25.51 9.14
C ALA A 171 -21.06 26.76 9.57
N GLY A 172 -19.81 26.93 9.12
CA GLY A 172 -18.94 28.03 9.54
C GLY A 172 -18.53 27.98 11.01
N ALA A 173 -18.60 26.80 11.64
CA ALA A 173 -18.34 26.66 13.06
C ALA A 173 -16.86 26.95 13.39
N PRO A 174 -16.58 27.65 14.49
CA PRO A 174 -15.21 27.90 14.93
C PRO A 174 -14.60 26.62 15.53
N PRO A 175 -13.28 26.40 15.40
CA PRO A 175 -12.63 25.16 15.86
C PRO A 175 -12.72 24.93 17.38
N GLU A 176 -12.98 25.98 18.16
CA GLU A 176 -13.23 25.92 19.60
C GLU A 176 -14.51 25.18 19.96
N SER A 177 -15.51 25.20 19.07
CA SER A 177 -16.81 24.53 19.28
C SER A 177 -16.77 23.03 19.02
N PHE A 178 -15.69 22.53 18.41
CA PHE A 178 -15.55 21.12 18.06
C PHE A 178 -14.77 20.35 19.12
N ARG A 179 -15.39 19.32 19.69
CA ARG A 179 -14.73 18.45 20.68
C ARG A 179 -13.76 17.50 19.96
N PRO A 180 -12.45 17.54 20.27
CA PRO A 180 -11.49 16.65 19.64
C PRO A 180 -11.75 15.18 20.01
N PRO A 181 -11.59 14.23 19.07
CA PRO A 181 -11.65 12.81 19.38
C PRO A 181 -10.54 12.36 20.35
N ASN A 182 -10.88 11.49 21.29
CA ASN A 182 -9.94 10.94 22.27
C ASN A 182 -9.18 9.69 21.76
N THR A 183 -9.61 9.09 20.65
CA THR A 183 -8.94 7.92 20.04
C THR A 183 -7.90 8.33 19.00
N ARG A 184 -6.86 7.49 18.83
CA ARG A 184 -5.85 7.68 17.77
C ARG A 184 -6.48 7.70 16.38
N LEU A 185 -7.41 6.77 16.12
CA LEU A 185 -8.14 6.67 14.87
C LEU A 185 -8.98 7.93 14.61
N GLY A 186 -9.69 8.43 15.62
CA GLY A 186 -10.49 9.64 15.50
C GLY A 186 -9.66 10.90 15.23
N ARG A 187 -8.51 11.05 15.89
CA ARG A 187 -7.58 12.15 15.59
C ARG A 187 -7.01 12.05 14.16
N ALA A 188 -6.79 10.85 13.64
CA ALA A 188 -6.41 10.65 12.25
C ALA A 188 -7.55 11.05 11.30
N ALA A 189 -8.79 10.65 11.60
CA ALA A 189 -9.98 11.01 10.84
C ALA A 189 -10.15 12.53 10.72
N LEU A 190 -10.09 13.24 11.86
CA LEU A 190 -10.20 14.69 11.93
C LEU A 190 -9.14 15.37 11.05
N ARG A 191 -7.86 15.00 11.21
CA ARG A 191 -6.77 15.61 10.42
C ARG A 191 -6.90 15.32 8.93
N ASN A 192 -7.31 14.11 8.57
CA ASN A 192 -7.51 13.75 7.18
C ASN A 192 -8.71 14.50 6.56
N ALA A 193 -9.81 14.68 7.29
CA ALA A 193 -10.93 15.53 6.86
C ALA A 193 -10.48 16.96 6.57
N LEU A 194 -9.73 17.59 7.51
CA LEU A 194 -9.23 18.95 7.33
C LEU A 194 -8.28 19.09 6.13
N ARG A 195 -7.37 18.11 5.94
CA ARG A 195 -6.45 18.10 4.78
C ARG A 195 -7.20 17.94 3.46
N GLN A 196 -8.23 17.11 3.43
CA GLN A 196 -9.09 16.93 2.26
C GLN A 196 -9.90 18.20 1.96
N SER A 197 -10.53 18.81 2.96
CA SER A 197 -11.24 20.09 2.81
C SER A 197 -10.32 21.20 2.31
N ALA A 198 -9.07 21.27 2.78
CA ALA A 198 -8.10 22.25 2.27
C ALA A 198 -7.75 22.03 0.80
N ARG A 199 -7.71 20.78 0.32
CA ARG A 199 -7.49 20.48 -1.11
C ARG A 199 -8.71 20.87 -1.95
N ILE A 200 -9.92 20.61 -1.47
CA ILE A 200 -11.18 21.00 -2.12
C ILE A 200 -11.28 22.53 -2.21
N ALA A 201 -11.11 23.25 -1.10
CA ALA A 201 -11.20 24.70 -1.08
C ALA A 201 -10.18 25.37 -2.02
N ARG A 202 -8.97 24.81 -2.17
CA ARG A 202 -7.99 25.30 -3.16
C ARG A 202 -8.40 25.01 -4.59
N HIS A 203 -8.95 23.82 -4.85
CA HIS A 203 -9.46 23.45 -6.17
C HIS A 203 -10.62 24.35 -6.61
N GLU A 204 -11.46 24.79 -5.67
CA GLU A 204 -12.61 25.67 -5.90
C GLU A 204 -12.28 27.18 -5.80
N ASP A 205 -11.01 27.55 -5.58
CA ASP A 205 -10.55 28.93 -5.27
C ASP A 205 -11.33 29.62 -4.12
N CYS A 206 -11.82 28.84 -3.15
CA CYS A 206 -12.57 29.32 -2.00
C CYS A 206 -11.63 29.84 -0.89
N ARG A 207 -11.17 31.09 -1.03
CA ARG A 207 -10.23 31.72 -0.09
C ARG A 207 -10.76 31.82 1.35
N GLN A 208 -12.04 32.13 1.52
CA GLN A 208 -12.65 32.24 2.86
C GLN A 208 -12.72 30.86 3.53
N GLY A 209 -13.13 29.83 2.80
CA GLY A 209 -13.13 28.45 3.28
C GLY A 209 -11.73 27.99 3.66
N LEU A 210 -10.72 28.28 2.84
CA LEU A 210 -9.34 27.93 3.14
C LEU A 210 -8.85 28.58 4.45
N LYS A 211 -9.11 29.87 4.67
CA LYS A 211 -8.76 30.56 5.93
C LYS A 211 -9.43 29.92 7.15
N ALA A 212 -10.71 29.54 7.03
CA ALA A 212 -11.42 28.85 8.11
C ALA A 212 -10.77 27.49 8.41
N ILE A 213 -10.47 26.70 7.38
CA ILE A 213 -9.82 25.39 7.51
C ILE A 213 -8.42 25.51 8.12
N GLU A 214 -7.66 26.56 7.78
CA GLU A 214 -6.33 26.80 8.35
C GLU A 214 -6.39 27.04 9.87
N ARG A 215 -7.36 27.82 10.36
CA ARG A 215 -7.60 27.98 11.81
C ARG A 215 -7.89 26.65 12.49
N TRP A 216 -8.68 25.78 11.86
CA TRP A 216 -8.94 24.43 12.37
C TRP A 216 -7.65 23.59 12.42
N ARG A 217 -6.86 23.59 11.35
CA ARG A 217 -5.60 22.85 11.27
C ARG A 217 -4.60 23.33 12.30
N GLU A 218 -4.45 24.64 12.49
CA GLU A 218 -3.55 25.20 13.50
C GLU A 218 -3.88 24.72 14.92
N ARG A 219 -5.17 24.58 15.26
CA ARG A 219 -5.58 24.06 16.58
C ARG A 219 -5.26 22.57 16.73
N PHE A 220 -5.64 21.77 15.74
CA PHE A 220 -5.63 20.31 15.89
C PHE A 220 -4.32 19.64 15.43
N ASP A 221 -3.50 20.29 14.60
CA ASP A 221 -2.15 19.83 14.27
C ASP A 221 -1.16 20.15 15.41
N ARG A 222 -1.32 21.29 16.12
CA ARG A 222 -0.48 21.63 17.30
C ARG A 222 -0.60 20.63 18.45
N GLN A 223 -1.79 20.11 18.70
CA GLN A 223 -2.02 19.10 19.74
C GLN A 223 -1.33 17.75 19.44
N ALA A 224 -0.92 17.50 18.20
CA ALA A 224 -0.21 16.28 17.82
C ALA A 224 1.30 16.35 18.14
N GLY A 225 1.93 17.51 17.98
CA GLY A 225 3.36 17.70 18.26
C GLY A 225 3.72 17.54 19.74
N ALA A 226 2.78 17.81 20.64
CA ALA A 226 2.95 17.56 22.08
C ALA A 226 2.85 16.08 22.47
N ALA A 227 2.34 15.21 21.57
CA ALA A 227 2.11 13.79 21.83
C ALA A 227 3.04 12.85 21.04
N SER A 228 3.91 13.38 20.17
CA SER A 228 4.75 12.58 19.25
C SER A 228 6.26 12.69 19.47
N ALA A 229 6.72 13.16 20.63
CA ALA A 229 8.13 13.06 21.01
C ALA A 229 8.44 11.62 21.48
N GLY A 230 8.57 10.69 20.54
CA GLY A 230 9.03 9.32 20.73
C GLY A 230 9.70 8.83 19.43
N PRO A 231 10.85 8.14 19.52
CA PRO A 231 11.71 7.91 18.37
C PRO A 231 11.13 6.78 17.52
N ASP A 232 11.06 6.99 16.21
CA ASP A 232 11.36 5.99 15.18
C ASP A 232 10.94 6.53 13.81
N SER A 233 11.78 7.41 13.28
CA SER A 233 11.91 7.64 11.85
C SER A 233 13.18 6.93 11.36
N ALA A 234 13.03 5.67 10.98
CA ALA A 234 13.92 4.99 10.03
C ALA A 234 12.98 4.52 8.92
N GLY A 235 12.98 5.11 7.73
CA GLY A 235 14.13 5.15 6.83
C GLY A 235 13.93 3.98 5.87
N ASP A 236 13.38 4.28 4.69
CA ASP A 236 13.39 3.36 3.53
C ASP A 236 14.84 3.09 3.09
#